data_AF-A0A926X8F4-F1
#
_entry.id   AF-A0A926X8F4-F1
#
_cell.length_a   1.000
_cell.length_b   1.000
_cell.length_c   1.000
_cell.angle_alpha   90.00
_cell.angle_beta   90.00
_cell.angle_gamma   90.00
#
_symmetry.space_group_name_H-M   'P 1'
#
loop_
_entity.id
_entity.type
_entity.pdbx_description
1 polymer ?
#
loop_
_entity_poly.entity_id
_entity_poly.type
_entity_poly.pdbx_seq_one_letter_code
_entity_poly.pdbx_strand_id
1 'polypeptide(L)'
;MALPEIPDLDDIFDGIGDVFEDVFDSLNDIELLDGLDNIFDDLGDLDFVDDLIGLDLFRGGNDNDNIIGSVASDILIGLVGNDILLGMIGNDILNGGRGNDLLQGLLGNDTLVGQVGRDILDGGRGNDTLIGGRGLDQLTGGRGRDEFVVQLRNGLDTILDFEDRSDRLALAEDIEFEDLRITRRGRDTVVSYGSSNLVVLKGIRPTQLSAADFISFTDG
;
A
#
# COMPACT_ATOMS: atom_id res chain seq x y z
N MET A 1 5.79 -23.79 13.77
CA MET A 1 4.94 -23.08 14.76
C MET A 1 3.82 -22.49 13.92
N ALA A 2 2.54 -22.74 14.24
CA ALA A 2 1.46 -22.28 13.36
C ALA A 2 1.42 -20.74 13.34
N LEU A 3 1.40 -20.15 12.15
CA LEU A 3 1.22 -18.71 11.96
C LEU A 3 -0.14 -18.29 12.54
N PRO A 4 -0.28 -17.08 13.11
CA PRO A 4 -1.59 -16.52 13.39
C PRO A 4 -2.34 -16.36 12.06
N GLU A 5 -3.57 -16.85 11.99
CA GLU A 5 -4.48 -16.56 10.87
C GLU A 5 -4.65 -15.05 10.76
N ILE A 6 -4.43 -14.50 9.57
CA ILE A 6 -4.87 -13.14 9.24
C ILE A 6 -6.40 -13.22 9.22
N PRO A 7 -7.13 -12.49 10.09
CA PRO A 7 -8.58 -12.54 10.10
C PRO A 7 -9.12 -12.12 8.73
N ASP A 8 -10.13 -12.83 8.24
CA ASP A 8 -10.86 -12.42 7.05
C ASP A 8 -11.35 -10.98 7.26
N LEU A 9 -11.25 -10.13 6.24
CA LEU A 9 -11.69 -8.72 6.35
C LEU A 9 -13.14 -8.62 6.83
N ASP A 10 -13.97 -9.62 6.51
CA ASP A 10 -15.35 -9.74 6.95
C ASP A 10 -15.49 -9.94 8.48
N ASP A 11 -14.52 -10.57 9.15
CA ASP A 11 -14.52 -10.80 10.61
C ASP A 11 -14.06 -9.57 11.42
N ILE A 12 -13.43 -8.58 10.79
CA ILE A 12 -13.01 -7.31 11.44
C ILE A 12 -14.21 -6.36 11.63
N PHE A 13 -15.24 -6.48 10.78
CA PHE A 13 -16.40 -5.57 10.78
C PHE A 13 -17.56 -6.02 11.69
N ASP A 14 -17.59 -7.27 12.15
CA ASP A 14 -18.70 -7.82 12.95
C ASP A 14 -18.75 -7.26 14.40
N GLY A 15 -17.74 -6.50 14.84
CA GLY A 15 -17.66 -5.89 16.17
C GLY A 15 -17.86 -4.37 16.22
N ILE A 16 -17.93 -3.69 15.07
CA ILE A 16 -18.07 -2.23 15.01
C ILE A 16 -19.56 -1.81 14.94
N GLY A 17 -20.44 -2.70 14.49
CA GLY A 17 -21.89 -2.43 14.39
C GLY A 17 -22.57 -2.11 15.72
N ASP A 18 -22.19 -2.79 16.81
CA ASP A 18 -22.87 -2.65 18.11
C ASP A 18 -22.44 -1.40 18.90
N VAL A 19 -21.22 -0.89 18.68
CA VAL A 19 -20.71 0.30 19.38
C VAL A 19 -21.34 1.58 18.82
N PHE A 20 -21.67 1.60 17.54
CA PHE A 20 -22.33 2.75 16.90
C PHE A 20 -23.80 2.89 17.29
N GLU A 21 -24.54 1.79 17.48
CA GLU A 21 -25.93 1.83 17.97
C GLU A 21 -26.01 2.37 19.41
N ASP A 22 -25.11 1.91 20.30
CA ASP A 22 -25.10 2.33 21.72
C ASP A 22 -24.75 3.82 21.90
N VAL A 23 -23.90 4.38 21.03
CA VAL A 23 -23.56 5.82 21.03
C VAL A 23 -24.72 6.64 20.47
N PHE A 24 -25.41 6.16 19.44
CA PHE A 24 -26.58 6.83 18.86
C PHE A 24 -27.76 6.88 19.85
N ASP A 25 -28.02 5.80 20.57
CA ASP A 25 -29.07 5.74 21.59
C ASP A 25 -28.76 6.60 22.82
N SER A 26 -27.48 6.75 23.17
CA SER A 26 -27.02 7.65 24.25
C SER A 26 -27.19 9.14 23.90
N LEU A 27 -27.20 9.49 22.60
CA LEU A 27 -27.35 10.87 22.12
C LEU A 27 -28.82 11.27 21.86
N ASN A 28 -29.73 10.31 21.74
CA ASN A 28 -31.17 10.54 21.57
C ASN A 28 -31.87 11.19 22.79
N ASP A 29 -31.21 11.27 23.96
CA ASP A 29 -31.73 11.92 25.17
C ASP A 29 -31.39 13.43 25.28
N ILE A 30 -30.67 13.98 24.29
CA ILE A 30 -30.35 15.41 24.25
C ILE A 30 -31.33 16.10 23.29
N GLU A 31 -32.22 16.94 23.82
CA GLU A 31 -33.15 17.83 23.09
C GLU A 31 -32.45 18.90 22.20
N LEU A 32 -31.40 18.52 21.46
CA LEU A 32 -30.72 19.32 20.43
C LEU A 32 -30.87 18.73 19.02
N LEU A 33 -31.54 17.58 18.85
CA LEU A 33 -31.60 16.84 17.59
C LEU A 33 -32.44 17.48 16.48
N ASP A 34 -33.44 18.32 16.80
CA ASP A 34 -34.30 18.96 15.79
C ASP A 34 -33.53 19.92 14.84
N GLY A 35 -32.27 20.26 15.16
CA GLY A 35 -31.38 21.04 14.31
C GLY A 35 -30.22 20.26 13.68
N LEU A 36 -30.01 19.01 14.07
CA LEU A 36 -28.89 18.17 13.61
C LEU A 36 -29.26 17.32 12.39
N ASP A 37 -30.56 17.04 12.16
CA ASP A 37 -31.01 16.32 10.96
C ASP A 37 -30.60 17.03 9.65
N ASN A 38 -30.46 18.36 9.67
CA ASN A 38 -29.97 19.14 8.51
C ASN A 38 -28.45 19.27 8.46
N ILE A 39 -27.72 18.76 9.46
CA ILE A 39 -26.26 18.70 9.44
C ILE A 39 -25.82 17.36 8.83
N PHE A 40 -26.54 16.27 9.08
CA PHE A 40 -26.20 14.94 8.53
C PHE A 40 -26.48 14.76 7.04
N ASP A 41 -27.46 15.47 6.47
CA ASP A 41 -27.75 15.37 5.02
C ASP A 41 -26.70 16.09 4.14
N ASP A 42 -25.89 17.00 4.70
CA ASP A 42 -24.75 17.65 4.03
C ASP A 42 -23.39 17.00 4.41
N LEU A 43 -23.38 16.01 5.32
CA LEU A 43 -22.20 15.24 5.74
C LEU A 43 -21.97 14.04 4.81
N GLY A 44 -21.74 14.32 3.53
CA GLY A 44 -21.03 13.40 2.63
C GLY A 44 -19.58 13.14 3.05
N ASP A 45 -19.09 13.89 4.06
CA ASP A 45 -17.83 13.73 4.76
C ASP A 45 -18.14 13.52 6.26
N LEU A 46 -17.91 12.32 6.78
CA LEU A 46 -17.92 12.03 8.22
C LEU A 46 -16.63 12.51 8.91
N ASP A 47 -16.14 13.70 8.55
CA ASP A 47 -14.76 14.13 8.82
C ASP A 47 -14.63 15.08 10.03
N PHE A 48 -15.59 15.07 10.95
CA PHE A 48 -15.57 15.98 12.12
C PHE A 48 -15.57 15.30 13.49
N VAL A 49 -15.60 13.96 13.53
CA VAL A 49 -15.51 13.19 14.79
C VAL A 49 -14.31 12.23 14.80
N ASP A 50 -13.70 11.93 13.64
CA ASP A 50 -12.57 10.98 13.51
C ASP A 50 -11.19 11.61 13.77
N ASP A 51 -11.07 12.92 13.51
CA ASP A 51 -9.86 13.77 13.53
C ASP A 51 -9.05 13.81 14.85
N LEU A 52 -9.45 13.06 15.89
CA LEU A 52 -8.78 13.07 17.19
C LEU A 52 -8.41 11.69 17.76
N ILE A 53 -8.88 10.57 17.20
CA ILE A 53 -8.65 9.21 17.75
C ILE A 53 -8.88 8.09 16.72
N GLY A 54 -8.37 8.18 15.49
CA GLY A 54 -8.73 7.23 14.43
C GLY A 54 -7.57 6.73 13.58
N LEU A 55 -7.68 5.48 13.11
CA LEU A 55 -7.22 5.12 11.77
C LEU A 55 -8.33 5.60 10.82
N ASP A 56 -8.08 6.60 9.98
CA ASP A 56 -9.13 7.14 9.10
C ASP A 56 -9.23 6.30 7.82
N LEU A 57 -10.45 6.09 7.32
CA LEU A 57 -10.71 5.39 6.06
C LEU A 57 -11.22 6.36 5.00
N PHE A 58 -10.37 6.66 4.02
CA PHE A 58 -10.72 7.47 2.86
C PHE A 58 -10.94 6.59 1.63
N ARG A 59 -12.11 6.73 0.98
CA ARG A 59 -12.48 5.90 -0.16
C ARG A 59 -12.97 6.73 -1.34
N GLY A 60 -12.34 6.52 -2.49
CA GLY A 60 -12.74 7.04 -3.80
C GLY A 60 -13.92 6.28 -4.40
N GLY A 61 -14.11 6.48 -5.71
CA GLY A 61 -15.25 6.03 -6.49
C GLY A 61 -14.86 5.28 -7.75
N ASN A 62 -15.55 5.57 -8.87
CA ASN A 62 -15.21 5.00 -10.17
C ASN A 62 -14.59 6.04 -11.13
N ASP A 63 -14.23 7.20 -10.59
CA ASP A 63 -13.68 8.33 -11.31
C ASP A 63 -12.21 8.53 -10.88
N ASN A 64 -11.51 9.47 -11.49
CA ASN A 64 -10.16 9.81 -11.03
C ASN A 64 -10.25 10.66 -9.76
N ASP A 65 -9.76 10.12 -8.65
CA ASP A 65 -9.87 10.74 -7.33
C ASP A 65 -8.54 11.36 -6.86
N ASN A 66 -8.64 12.37 -6.00
CA ASN A 66 -7.50 12.92 -5.27
C ASN A 66 -7.79 12.77 -3.78
N ILE A 67 -7.12 11.81 -3.14
CA ILE A 67 -7.32 11.44 -1.74
C ILE A 67 -6.06 11.83 -0.96
N ILE A 68 -6.25 12.54 0.14
CA ILE A 68 -5.17 13.01 1.01
C ILE A 68 -5.50 12.57 2.43
N GLY A 69 -4.57 11.86 3.06
CA GLY A 69 -4.62 11.46 4.46
C GLY A 69 -4.34 12.61 5.43
N SER A 70 -4.31 12.26 6.71
CA SER A 70 -4.22 13.12 7.86
C SER A 70 -2.77 13.17 8.38
N VAL A 71 -2.60 13.29 9.70
CA VAL A 71 -1.29 13.13 10.36
C VAL A 71 -1.22 11.84 11.19
N ALA A 72 -2.28 11.04 11.15
CA ALA A 72 -2.39 9.74 11.76
C ALA A 72 -2.16 8.64 10.71
N SER A 73 -2.14 7.39 11.15
CA SER A 73 -2.13 6.26 10.22
C SER A 73 -3.47 6.16 9.51
N ASP A 74 -3.49 6.13 8.19
CA ASP A 74 -4.73 6.11 7.42
C ASP A 74 -4.84 4.90 6.48
N ILE A 75 -6.05 4.64 5.99
CA ILE A 75 -6.33 3.72 4.89
C ILE A 75 -6.96 4.51 3.74
N LEU A 76 -6.26 4.60 2.62
CA LEU A 76 -6.70 5.29 1.41
C LEU A 76 -6.98 4.29 0.29
N ILE A 77 -8.15 4.35 -0.33
CA ILE A 77 -8.57 3.41 -1.38
C ILE A 77 -9.13 4.17 -2.59
N GLY A 78 -8.46 4.14 -3.74
CA GLY A 78 -8.88 4.79 -4.99
C GLY A 78 -9.99 4.06 -5.75
N LEU A 79 -9.97 2.71 -5.74
CA LEU A 79 -10.88 1.80 -6.44
C LEU A 79 -10.71 1.75 -7.96
N VAL A 80 -11.39 2.61 -8.73
CA VAL A 80 -11.34 2.59 -10.19
C VAL A 80 -11.16 4.01 -10.65
N GLY A 81 -10.14 4.27 -11.46
CA GLY A 81 -9.76 5.63 -11.79
C GLY A 81 -8.28 5.68 -12.10
N ASN A 82 -7.77 6.86 -12.41
CA ASN A 82 -6.33 7.13 -12.33
C ASN A 82 -6.20 8.07 -11.15
N ASP A 83 -5.92 7.50 -9.99
CA ASP A 83 -6.10 8.16 -8.71
C ASP A 83 -4.78 8.73 -8.19
N ILE A 84 -4.87 9.75 -7.36
CA ILE A 84 -3.75 10.31 -6.61
C ILE A 84 -4.03 10.13 -5.12
N LEU A 85 -3.22 9.32 -4.45
CA LEU A 85 -3.32 9.04 -3.01
C LEU A 85 -2.07 9.55 -2.29
N LEU A 86 -2.25 10.36 -1.26
CA LEU A 86 -1.17 10.93 -0.44
C LEU A 86 -1.38 10.56 1.05
N GLY A 87 -0.51 9.74 1.64
CA GLY A 87 -0.61 9.28 3.04
C GLY A 87 -0.29 10.34 4.09
N MET A 88 0.70 11.20 3.80
CA MET A 88 1.15 12.33 4.65
C MET A 88 2.05 11.93 5.81
N ILE A 89 1.53 11.84 7.04
CA ILE A 89 2.31 11.39 8.20
C ILE A 89 1.54 10.24 8.81
N GLY A 90 2.19 9.12 9.05
CA GLY A 90 1.50 7.96 9.58
C GLY A 90 2.20 6.70 9.11
N ASN A 91 1.74 5.55 9.59
CA ASN A 91 2.01 4.31 8.86
C ASN A 91 0.74 4.02 8.07
N ASP A 92 0.74 4.34 6.78
CA ASP A 92 -0.47 4.40 5.97
C ASP A 92 -0.61 3.18 5.07
N ILE A 93 -1.85 2.87 4.69
CA ILE A 93 -2.17 1.85 3.69
C ILE A 93 -2.82 2.55 2.50
N LEU A 94 -2.13 2.58 1.37
CA LEU A 94 -2.61 3.19 0.13
C LEU A 94 -2.89 2.09 -0.90
N ASN A 95 -4.10 2.06 -1.44
CA ASN A 95 -4.53 1.13 -2.49
C ASN A 95 -5.11 1.89 -3.67
N GLY A 96 -4.38 1.93 -4.80
CA GLY A 96 -4.80 2.63 -6.02
C GLY A 96 -6.02 1.96 -6.64
N GLY A 97 -5.94 0.64 -6.85
CA GLY A 97 -7.03 -0.15 -7.41
C GLY A 97 -6.87 -0.36 -8.90
N ARG A 98 -7.79 0.13 -9.72
CA ARG A 98 -7.78 -0.10 -11.16
C ARG A 98 -7.58 1.20 -11.91
N GLY A 99 -6.48 1.26 -12.63
CA GLY A 99 -6.10 2.30 -13.57
C GLY A 99 -4.65 2.67 -13.32
N ASN A 100 -4.19 3.83 -13.79
CA ASN A 100 -2.78 4.21 -13.61
C ASN A 100 -2.69 5.21 -12.47
N ASP A 101 -2.30 4.72 -11.30
CA ASP A 101 -2.42 5.46 -10.05
C ASP A 101 -1.07 6.07 -9.62
N LEU A 102 -1.14 7.14 -8.85
CA LEU A 102 -0.01 7.77 -8.17
C LEU A 102 -0.21 7.67 -6.66
N LEU A 103 0.64 6.87 -6.00
CA LEU A 103 0.59 6.66 -4.56
C LEU A 103 1.86 7.22 -3.92
N GLN A 104 1.71 8.07 -2.91
CA GLN A 104 2.84 8.61 -2.13
C GLN A 104 2.58 8.45 -0.63
N GLY A 105 3.40 7.65 0.06
CA GLY A 105 3.30 7.43 1.52
C GLY A 105 3.76 8.66 2.32
N LEU A 106 4.90 9.23 1.93
CA LEU A 106 5.56 10.41 2.51
C LEU A 106 6.32 10.14 3.81
N LEU A 107 5.71 10.21 5.00
CA LEU A 107 6.42 10.04 6.27
C LEU A 107 5.81 8.92 7.10
N GLY A 108 6.64 7.93 7.43
CA GLY A 108 6.34 6.80 8.30
C GLY A 108 6.43 5.51 7.49
N ASN A 109 6.02 4.37 8.07
CA ASN A 109 6.22 3.06 7.44
C ASN A 109 4.96 2.67 6.68
N ASP A 110 4.96 2.87 5.38
CA ASP A 110 3.75 2.82 4.57
C ASP A 110 3.63 1.51 3.79
N THR A 111 2.41 1.12 3.47
CA THR A 111 2.10 0.01 2.55
C THR A 111 1.37 0.55 1.34
N LEU A 112 2.02 0.47 0.17
CA LEU A 112 1.49 0.98 -1.10
C LEU A 112 1.18 -0.17 -2.05
N VAL A 113 -0.05 -0.23 -2.56
CA VAL A 113 -0.54 -1.27 -3.48
C VAL A 113 -1.14 -0.63 -4.72
N GLY A 114 -0.46 -0.74 -5.87
CA GLY A 114 -0.93 -0.19 -7.15
C GLY A 114 -2.10 -0.96 -7.76
N GLN A 115 -2.15 -2.28 -7.54
CA GLN A 115 -3.16 -3.21 -8.06
C GLN A 115 -3.15 -3.42 -9.57
N VAL A 116 -3.91 -2.70 -10.40
CA VAL A 116 -3.96 -2.98 -11.86
C VAL A 116 -3.78 -1.71 -12.67
N GLY A 117 -2.64 -1.60 -13.33
CA GLY A 117 -2.41 -0.60 -14.36
C GLY A 117 -0.93 -0.28 -14.54
N ARG A 118 -0.59 0.99 -14.61
CA ARG A 118 0.82 1.43 -14.74
C ARG A 118 1.05 2.47 -13.68
N ASP A 119 1.39 1.98 -12.51
CA ASP A 119 1.32 2.75 -11.29
C ASP A 119 2.67 3.37 -10.97
N ILE A 120 2.64 4.48 -10.23
CA ILE A 120 3.80 5.16 -9.69
C ILE A 120 3.65 5.13 -8.17
N LEU A 121 4.51 4.39 -7.50
CA LEU A 121 4.53 4.27 -6.04
C LEU A 121 5.81 4.90 -5.49
N ASP A 122 5.67 5.74 -4.47
CA ASP A 122 6.76 6.41 -3.75
C ASP A 122 6.52 6.26 -2.24
N GLY A 123 7.31 5.41 -1.56
CA GLY A 123 7.19 5.17 -0.12
C GLY A 123 7.52 6.43 0.67
N GLY A 124 8.68 7.03 0.40
CA GLY A 124 9.08 8.32 0.95
C GLY A 124 10.10 8.17 2.06
N ARG A 125 9.73 8.35 3.33
CA ARG A 125 10.63 8.12 4.46
C ARG A 125 10.00 7.15 5.44
N GLY A 126 10.70 6.07 5.69
CA GLY A 126 10.31 5.03 6.62
C GLY A 126 10.73 3.70 6.05
N ASN A 127 10.24 2.62 6.65
CA ASN A 127 10.45 1.29 6.09
C ASN A 127 9.18 0.90 5.35
N ASP A 128 9.18 1.08 4.04
CA ASP A 128 7.96 1.01 3.26
C ASP A 128 7.81 -0.34 2.56
N THR A 129 6.58 -0.77 2.33
CA THR A 129 6.26 -1.98 1.54
C THR A 129 5.54 -1.58 0.27
N LEU A 130 6.12 -1.90 -0.88
CA LEU A 130 5.61 -1.50 -2.19
C LEU A 130 5.23 -2.74 -3.03
N ILE A 131 3.98 -2.79 -3.46
CA ILE A 131 3.41 -3.81 -4.34
C ILE A 131 2.85 -3.11 -5.58
N GLY A 132 3.58 -3.17 -6.70
CA GLY A 132 3.10 -2.58 -7.97
C GLY A 132 1.78 -3.22 -8.45
N GLY A 133 1.69 -4.54 -8.35
CA GLY A 133 0.54 -5.29 -8.84
C GLY A 133 0.70 -5.60 -10.33
N ARG A 134 -0.40 -5.64 -11.08
CA ARG A 134 -0.44 -5.98 -12.49
C ARG A 134 -0.19 -4.76 -13.38
N GLY A 135 0.97 -4.72 -14.00
CA GLY A 135 1.23 -4.04 -15.26
C GLY A 135 2.67 -3.60 -15.39
N LEU A 136 2.90 -2.31 -15.59
CA LEU A 136 4.25 -1.77 -15.82
C LEU A 136 4.48 -0.60 -14.88
N ASP A 137 4.94 -0.95 -13.67
CA ASP A 137 4.93 -0.04 -12.53
C ASP A 137 6.32 0.53 -12.27
N GLN A 138 6.34 1.72 -11.68
CA GLN A 138 7.54 2.41 -11.22
C GLN A 138 7.49 2.56 -9.71
N LEU A 139 8.47 1.97 -9.04
CA LEU A 139 8.53 1.91 -7.58
C LEU A 139 9.77 2.66 -7.09
N THR A 140 9.57 3.51 -6.09
CA THR A 140 10.61 4.25 -5.36
C THR A 140 10.41 3.99 -3.87
N GLY A 141 11.39 3.38 -3.21
CA GLY A 141 11.29 3.13 -1.76
C GLY A 141 11.49 4.42 -0.99
N GLY A 142 12.50 5.20 -1.39
CA GLY A 142 12.87 6.43 -0.73
C GLY A 142 13.92 6.19 0.34
N ARG A 143 13.67 6.64 1.57
CA ARG A 143 14.61 6.52 2.68
C ARG A 143 14.11 5.51 3.70
N GLY A 144 14.89 4.46 3.87
CA GLY A 144 14.80 3.57 5.00
C GLY A 144 15.17 2.17 4.54
N ARG A 145 14.57 1.16 5.15
CA ARG A 145 14.66 -0.22 4.66
C ARG A 145 13.35 -0.55 4.02
N ASP A 146 13.35 -0.59 2.69
CA ASP A 146 12.12 -0.78 1.94
C ASP A 146 12.02 -2.22 1.42
N GLU A 147 10.80 -2.70 1.33
CA GLU A 147 10.46 -4.02 0.82
C GLU A 147 9.66 -3.87 -0.47
N PHE A 148 10.21 -4.39 -1.56
CA PHE A 148 9.54 -4.44 -2.85
C PHE A 148 9.02 -5.84 -3.08
N VAL A 149 7.70 -6.00 -3.06
CA VAL A 149 7.06 -7.30 -3.20
C VAL A 149 6.83 -7.58 -4.68
N VAL A 150 7.43 -8.66 -5.15
CA VAL A 150 7.22 -9.15 -6.50
C VAL A 150 6.29 -10.35 -6.50
N GLN A 151 5.27 -10.28 -7.35
CA GLN A 151 4.26 -11.34 -7.46
C GLN A 151 4.37 -12.05 -8.81
N LEU A 152 3.90 -13.29 -8.88
CA LEU A 152 3.74 -13.93 -10.19
C LEU A 152 2.70 -13.16 -11.01
N ARG A 153 3.01 -12.90 -12.28
CA ARG A 153 2.11 -12.23 -13.24
C ARG A 153 1.84 -10.75 -12.90
N ASN A 154 2.66 -10.13 -12.05
CA ASN A 154 2.68 -8.68 -11.82
C ASN A 154 3.04 -7.91 -13.09
N GLY A 155 3.83 -8.50 -13.99
CA GLY A 155 4.24 -7.82 -15.21
C GLY A 155 5.71 -7.45 -15.11
N LEU A 156 6.07 -6.24 -15.54
CA LEU A 156 7.46 -5.79 -15.54
C LEU A 156 7.55 -4.49 -14.74
N ASP A 157 8.12 -4.60 -13.56
CA ASP A 157 8.24 -3.48 -12.64
C ASP A 157 9.66 -2.91 -12.71
N THR A 158 9.77 -1.62 -12.47
CA THR A 158 11.06 -0.91 -12.40
C THR A 158 11.20 -0.26 -11.04
N ILE A 159 12.19 -0.73 -10.27
CA ILE A 159 12.57 -0.12 -9.00
C ILE A 159 13.68 0.91 -9.27
N LEU A 160 13.44 2.15 -8.87
CA LEU A 160 14.24 3.30 -9.30
C LEU A 160 15.45 3.58 -8.42
N ASP A 161 15.41 3.21 -7.13
CA ASP A 161 16.37 3.63 -6.11
C ASP A 161 16.88 2.54 -5.17
N PHE A 162 16.57 1.27 -5.44
CA PHE A 162 16.96 0.10 -4.61
C PHE A 162 18.37 0.19 -4.01
N GLU A 163 18.48 0.05 -2.69
CA GLU A 163 19.73 0.06 -1.93
C GLU A 163 20.12 -1.35 -1.43
N ASP A 164 21.19 -1.95 -2.01
CA ASP A 164 21.73 -3.33 -1.81
C ASP A 164 22.19 -3.72 -0.38
N ARG A 165 21.85 -2.94 0.63
CA ARG A 165 22.16 -3.20 2.06
C ARG A 165 21.03 -2.78 2.99
N SER A 166 20.08 -2.02 2.47
CA SER A 166 18.93 -1.54 3.22
C SER A 166 17.70 -2.30 2.77
N ASP A 167 17.44 -2.31 1.47
CA ASP A 167 16.19 -2.75 0.87
C ASP A 167 16.20 -4.24 0.56
N ARG A 168 15.00 -4.78 0.36
CA ARG A 168 14.81 -6.19 0.05
C ARG A 168 13.78 -6.36 -1.05
N LEU A 169 13.99 -7.38 -1.88
CA LEU A 169 13.01 -7.85 -2.84
C LEU A 169 12.32 -9.09 -2.27
N ALA A 170 11.04 -8.97 -1.90
CA ALA A 170 10.25 -10.09 -1.43
C ALA A 170 9.72 -10.89 -2.63
N LEU A 171 10.22 -12.12 -2.78
CA LEU A 171 9.93 -13.02 -3.87
C LEU A 171 8.59 -13.71 -3.66
N ALA A 172 7.83 -13.92 -4.72
CA ALA A 172 6.58 -14.70 -4.68
C ALA A 172 6.75 -16.09 -4.03
N GLU A 173 5.65 -16.66 -3.54
CA GLU A 173 5.64 -18.03 -3.00
C GLU A 173 6.32 -19.02 -3.96
N ASP A 174 7.07 -19.96 -3.36
CA ASP A 174 7.85 -21.00 -4.05
C ASP A 174 9.00 -20.49 -4.96
N ILE A 175 9.40 -19.21 -4.85
CA ILE A 175 10.58 -18.68 -5.52
C ILE A 175 11.68 -18.44 -4.49
N GLU A 176 12.78 -19.17 -4.65
CA GLU A 176 13.99 -18.99 -3.84
C GLU A 176 15.03 -18.14 -4.58
N PHE A 177 16.04 -17.66 -3.85
CA PHE A 177 17.15 -16.90 -4.43
C PHE A 177 17.86 -17.68 -5.56
N GLU A 178 17.97 -19.00 -5.41
CA GLU A 178 18.60 -19.90 -6.39
C GLU A 178 17.83 -20.00 -7.71
N ASP A 179 16.53 -19.71 -7.70
CA ASP A 179 15.68 -19.72 -8.91
C ASP A 179 15.83 -18.44 -9.73
N LEU A 180 16.50 -17.43 -9.18
CA LEU A 180 16.66 -16.13 -9.82
C LEU A 180 17.72 -16.17 -10.92
N ARG A 181 17.36 -15.59 -12.06
CA ARG A 181 18.32 -15.25 -13.12
C ARG A 181 18.60 -13.75 -13.09
N ILE A 182 19.72 -13.37 -12.49
CA ILE A 182 20.16 -11.98 -12.38
C ILE A 182 21.10 -11.63 -13.53
N THR A 183 20.72 -10.68 -14.37
CA THR A 183 21.50 -10.29 -15.55
C THR A 183 21.68 -8.78 -15.67
N ARG A 184 22.78 -8.35 -16.28
CA ARG A 184 23.03 -6.93 -16.53
C ARG A 184 22.42 -6.47 -17.86
N ARG A 185 21.81 -5.28 -17.86
CA ARG A 185 21.35 -4.56 -19.05
C ARG A 185 21.79 -3.10 -18.97
N GLY A 186 22.84 -2.76 -19.72
CA GLY A 186 23.44 -1.42 -19.65
C GLY A 186 23.94 -1.07 -18.25
N ARG A 187 23.29 -0.10 -17.60
CA ARG A 187 23.59 0.34 -16.22
C ARG A 187 22.68 -0.29 -15.16
N ASP A 188 21.71 -1.10 -15.58
CA ASP A 188 20.67 -1.66 -14.71
C ASP A 188 20.85 -3.18 -14.56
N THR A 189 20.20 -3.72 -13.54
CA THR A 189 20.08 -5.17 -13.31
C THR A 189 18.66 -5.61 -13.62
N VAL A 190 18.54 -6.74 -14.29
CA VAL A 190 17.26 -7.42 -14.54
C VAL A 190 17.28 -8.73 -13.75
N VAL A 191 16.36 -8.85 -12.82
CA VAL A 191 16.10 -10.09 -12.09
C VAL A 191 14.92 -10.77 -12.77
N SER A 192 15.14 -11.97 -13.31
CA SER A 192 14.07 -12.79 -13.87
C SER A 192 13.78 -13.96 -12.95
N TYR A 193 12.50 -14.23 -12.72
CA TYR A 193 12.01 -15.25 -11.80
C TYR A 193 10.70 -15.84 -12.32
N GLY A 194 10.43 -17.08 -11.92
CA GLY A 194 9.41 -17.89 -12.58
C GLY A 194 9.66 -18.01 -14.09
N SER A 195 8.67 -18.50 -14.83
CA SER A 195 8.83 -18.73 -16.28
C SER A 195 8.79 -17.45 -17.13
N SER A 196 8.33 -16.32 -16.58
CA SER A 196 8.04 -15.13 -17.40
C SER A 196 8.09 -13.78 -16.67
N ASN A 197 8.41 -13.73 -15.37
CA ASN A 197 8.37 -12.47 -14.61
C ASN A 197 9.75 -11.83 -14.58
N LEU A 198 9.77 -10.50 -14.52
CA LEU A 198 11.02 -9.78 -14.38
C LEU A 198 10.83 -8.45 -13.66
N VAL A 199 11.84 -8.07 -12.88
CA VAL A 199 11.94 -6.74 -12.27
C VAL A 199 13.27 -6.11 -12.67
N VAL A 200 13.25 -4.80 -12.91
CA VAL A 200 14.43 -4.02 -13.26
C VAL A 200 14.85 -3.18 -12.07
N LEU A 201 16.08 -3.37 -11.61
CA LEU A 201 16.72 -2.53 -10.59
C LEU A 201 17.60 -1.50 -11.28
N LYS A 202 17.20 -0.23 -11.20
CA LYS A 202 17.91 0.86 -11.88
C LYS A 202 19.23 1.19 -11.20
N GLY A 203 20.29 1.36 -12.00
CA GLY A 203 21.60 1.78 -11.50
C GLY A 203 22.35 0.75 -10.65
N ILE A 204 21.74 -0.38 -10.32
CA ILE A 204 22.37 -1.47 -9.56
C ILE A 204 23.09 -2.43 -10.49
N ARG A 205 24.26 -2.90 -10.04
CA ARG A 205 25.04 -3.93 -10.74
C ARG A 205 24.73 -5.31 -10.13
N PRO A 206 24.70 -6.39 -10.92
CA PRO A 206 24.44 -7.73 -10.35
C PRO A 206 25.42 -8.14 -9.25
N THR A 207 26.67 -7.66 -9.31
CA THR A 207 27.72 -7.96 -8.32
C THR A 207 27.54 -7.26 -6.98
N GLN A 208 26.58 -6.35 -6.87
CA GLN A 208 26.22 -5.70 -5.60
C GLN A 208 25.19 -6.52 -4.81
N LEU A 209 24.42 -7.34 -5.53
CA LEU A 209 23.36 -8.15 -4.94
C LEU A 209 23.91 -9.45 -4.36
N SER A 210 23.26 -9.90 -3.30
CA SER A 210 23.52 -11.10 -2.54
C SER A 210 22.18 -11.74 -2.14
N ALA A 211 22.20 -12.96 -1.60
CA ALA A 211 20.98 -13.60 -1.10
C ALA A 211 20.26 -12.78 -0.01
N ALA A 212 20.98 -11.94 0.75
CA ALA A 212 20.38 -11.12 1.80
C ALA A 212 19.43 -10.02 1.28
N ASP A 213 19.59 -9.62 0.01
CA ASP A 213 18.75 -8.63 -0.66
C ASP A 213 17.41 -9.21 -1.11
N PHE A 214 17.19 -10.51 -0.87
CA PHE A 214 15.98 -11.22 -1.26
C PHE A 214 15.34 -11.85 -0.02
N ILE A 215 14.01 -11.97 -0.06
CA ILE A 215 13.20 -12.65 0.94
C ILE A 215 12.41 -13.70 0.20
N SER A 216 12.49 -14.96 0.61
CA SER A 216 11.49 -15.95 0.20
C SER A 216 10.46 -16.12 1.31
N PHE A 217 9.22 -16.45 0.94
CA PHE A 217 8.16 -16.72 1.91
C PHE A 217 8.41 -18.02 2.71
N THR A 218 9.43 -18.82 2.37
CA THR A 218 9.76 -20.05 3.09
C THR A 218 10.75 -19.86 4.26
N ASP A 219 11.37 -18.68 4.39
CA ASP A 219 12.35 -18.35 5.43
C ASP A 219 11.73 -17.98 6.81
N GLY A 220 10.42 -18.21 6.99
CA GLY A 220 9.63 -17.89 8.20
C GLY A 220 9.31 -19.07 9.12
#